data_AF-A0A412PQ87-F1
#
_entry.id   AF-A0A412PQ87-F1
#
_cell.length_a   1.000
_cell.length_b   1.000
_cell.length_c   1.000
_cell.angle_alpha   90.00
_cell.angle_beta   90.00
_cell.angle_gamma   90.00
#
_symmetry.space_group_name_H-M   'P 1'
#
loop_
_entity.id
_entity.type
_entity.pdbx_description
1 polymer ?
#
loop_
_entity_poly.entity_id
_entity_poly.type
_entity_poly.pdbx_seq_one_letter_code
_entity_poly.pdbx_strand_id
1 'polypeptide(L)'
;MEKITVRDMAQIALVAAIYVALTMTPPLNAISYGAYQFRISEMMNFMAFYKPKYIIGVTLGCMIANLFSFGIIDVFVGGGSTLVFLILGVYFFRKYMHEYLFNGLINKAFFYFAIFFSLSMVTIAAELYLVAKAPFFLTWFTTAVGEFASLIIGGILMDKLNKRIDLGK
;
A
#
# COMPACT_ATOMS: atom_id res chain seq x y z
N MET A 1 -4.30 20.94 -11.44
CA MET A 1 -4.14 20.46 -10.06
C MET A 1 -4.87 21.44 -9.17
N GLU A 2 -5.91 21.01 -8.45
CA GLU A 2 -6.61 21.88 -7.48
C GLU A 2 -5.62 22.40 -6.44
N LYS A 3 -5.79 23.64 -5.99
CA LYS A 3 -4.94 24.23 -4.95
C LYS A 3 -5.08 23.40 -3.68
N ILE A 4 -3.99 22.76 -3.26
CA ILE A 4 -3.93 22.01 -2.00
C ILE A 4 -4.23 23.00 -0.87
N THR A 5 -5.34 22.79 -0.17
CA THR A 5 -5.70 23.63 0.98
C THR A 5 -4.94 23.17 2.23
N VAL A 6 -4.87 24.02 3.26
CA VAL A 6 -4.30 23.65 4.56
C VAL A 6 -4.99 22.41 5.14
N ARG A 7 -6.30 22.26 4.89
CA ARG A 7 -7.08 21.08 5.29
C ARG A 7 -6.61 19.82 4.56
N ASP A 8 -6.29 19.91 3.27
CA ASP A 8 -5.77 18.78 2.49
C ASP A 8 -4.39 18.36 2.98
N MET A 9 -3.52 19.32 3.30
CA MET A 9 -2.20 19.02 3.90
C MET A 9 -2.34 18.30 5.23
N ALA A 10 -3.25 18.75 6.11
CA ALA A 10 -3.51 18.10 7.38
C ALA A 10 -4.04 16.67 7.19
N GLN A 11 -4.92 16.44 6.21
CA GLN A 11 -5.41 15.10 5.88
C GLN A 11 -4.30 14.19 5.35
N ILE A 12 -3.44 14.70 4.45
CA ILE A 12 -2.28 13.97 3.94
C ILE A 12 -1.33 13.59 5.07
N ALA A 13 -1.03 14.53 5.97
CA ALA A 13 -0.18 14.30 7.13
C ALA A 13 -0.78 13.27 8.09
N LEU A 14 -2.09 13.31 8.33
CA LEU A 14 -2.79 12.32 9.15
C LEU A 14 -2.72 10.91 8.54
N VAL A 15 -2.93 10.80 7.23
CA VAL A 15 -2.81 9.53 6.49
C VAL A 15 -1.38 8.99 6.58
N ALA A 16 -0.36 9.83 6.39
CA ALA A 16 1.03 9.44 6.57
C ALA A 16 1.31 8.98 8.01
N ALA A 17 0.81 9.71 9.01
CA ALA A 17 0.99 9.36 10.42
C ALA A 17 0.32 8.03 10.80
N ILE A 18 -0.90 7.78 10.29
CA ILE A 18 -1.60 6.51 10.49
C ILE A 18 -0.83 5.37 9.81
N TYR A 19 -0.33 5.59 8.58
CA TYR A 19 0.49 4.60 7.89
C TYR A 19 1.72 4.23 8.72
N VAL A 20 2.48 5.23 9.19
CA VAL A 20 3.67 5.02 10.01
C VAL A 20 3.32 4.30 11.32
N ALA A 21 2.24 4.71 11.99
CA ALA A 21 1.77 4.06 13.21
C ALA A 21 1.42 2.59 12.96
N LEU A 22 0.70 2.27 11.87
CA LEU A 22 0.33 0.89 11.54
C LEU A 22 1.55 0.03 11.18
N THR A 23 2.59 0.62 10.56
CA THR A 23 3.80 -0.10 10.20
C THR A 23 4.73 -0.31 11.41
N MET A 24 4.91 0.71 12.26
CA MET A 24 5.93 0.71 13.31
C MET A 24 5.44 0.25 14.68
N THR A 25 4.14 0.31 14.97
CA THR A 25 3.62 -0.04 16.31
C THR A 25 3.77 -1.54 16.56
N PRO A 26 4.48 -1.98 17.62
CA PRO A 26 4.48 -3.38 18.03
C PRO A 26 3.07 -3.81 18.49
N PRO A 27 2.54 -4.98 18.08
CA PRO A 27 3.19 -6.10 17.38
C PRO A 27 3.10 -6.04 15.83
N LEU A 28 2.43 -5.03 15.27
CA LEU A 28 2.21 -4.89 13.82
C LEU A 28 3.53 -4.75 13.04
N ASN A 29 4.54 -4.18 13.68
CA ASN A 29 5.92 -4.10 13.19
C ASN A 29 6.51 -5.49 12.85
N ALA A 30 6.32 -6.48 13.73
CA ALA A 30 6.84 -7.83 13.51
C ALA A 30 6.14 -8.56 12.35
N ILE A 31 4.88 -8.20 12.08
CA ILE A 31 4.10 -8.72 10.96
C ILE A 31 4.50 -8.01 9.65
N SER A 32 4.80 -6.71 9.73
CA SER A 32 5.18 -5.85 8.61
C SER A 32 6.58 -6.12 8.07
N TYR A 33 7.55 -6.45 8.94
CA TYR A 33 8.93 -6.81 8.56
C TYR A 33 9.26 -8.30 8.74
N GLY A 34 8.26 -9.12 9.04
CA GLY A 34 8.41 -10.57 9.17
C GLY A 34 8.62 -11.28 7.82
N ALA A 35 8.76 -12.61 7.85
CA ALA A 35 9.01 -13.42 6.65
C ALA A 35 7.95 -13.27 5.53
N TYR A 36 6.72 -12.95 5.91
CA TYR A 36 5.61 -12.73 4.98
C TYR A 36 5.39 -11.24 4.64
N GLN A 37 6.09 -10.31 5.29
CA GLN A 37 5.95 -8.85 5.14
C GLN A 37 4.49 -8.38 4.97
N PHE A 38 3.63 -8.75 5.89
CA PHE A 38 2.23 -8.40 5.81
C PHE A 38 2.04 -6.98 6.34
N ARG A 39 2.06 -5.98 5.46
CA ARG A 39 1.82 -4.58 5.84
C ARG A 39 0.33 -4.24 5.78
N ILE A 40 -0.26 -4.08 6.95
CA ILE A 40 -1.63 -3.55 7.10
C ILE A 40 -1.70 -2.11 6.55
N SER A 41 -0.60 -1.37 6.63
CA SER A 41 -0.49 0.01 6.15
C SER A 41 -0.72 0.14 4.64
N GLU A 42 -0.40 -0.89 3.84
CA GLU A 42 -0.64 -0.89 2.39
C GLU A 42 -2.14 -0.95 2.04
N MET A 43 -3.02 -1.32 2.98
CA MET A 43 -4.46 -1.21 2.81
C MET A 43 -4.90 0.26 2.59
N MET A 44 -4.10 1.23 3.03
CA MET A 44 -4.35 2.66 2.82
C MET A 44 -4.18 3.08 1.36
N ASN A 45 -3.52 2.28 0.52
CA ASN A 45 -3.43 2.49 -0.92
C ASN A 45 -4.81 2.61 -1.57
N PHE A 46 -5.83 1.92 -1.06
CA PHE A 46 -7.19 2.04 -1.59
C PHE A 46 -7.81 3.42 -1.33
N MET A 47 -7.38 4.17 -0.32
CA MET A 47 -7.84 5.57 -0.15
C MET A 47 -7.45 6.44 -1.35
N ALA A 48 -6.29 6.15 -1.98
CA ALA A 48 -5.84 6.87 -3.16
C ALA A 48 -6.73 6.66 -4.40
N PHE A 49 -7.46 5.54 -4.48
CA PHE A 49 -8.44 5.29 -5.55
C PHE A 49 -9.64 6.23 -5.46
N TYR A 50 -10.05 6.61 -4.24
CA TYR A 50 -11.13 7.56 -4.00
C TYR A 50 -10.67 9.00 -4.23
N LYS A 51 -9.58 9.42 -3.57
CA LYS A 51 -8.97 10.76 -3.76
C LYS A 51 -7.47 10.64 -4.05
N PRO A 52 -7.02 11.07 -5.26
CA PRO A 52 -5.60 10.97 -5.66
C PRO A 52 -4.62 11.69 -4.73
N LYS A 53 -5.08 12.67 -3.95
CA LYS A 53 -4.24 13.39 -2.97
C LYS A 53 -3.62 12.47 -1.90
N TYR A 54 -4.26 11.34 -1.60
CA TYR A 54 -3.76 10.39 -0.60
C TYR A 54 -2.56 9.57 -1.09
N ILE A 55 -2.25 9.56 -2.40
CA ILE A 55 -1.02 8.96 -2.95
C ILE A 55 0.21 9.54 -2.24
N ILE A 56 0.21 10.87 -2.04
CA ILE A 56 1.31 11.57 -1.37
C ILE A 56 1.41 11.13 0.10
N GLY A 57 0.27 11.01 0.79
CA GLY A 57 0.23 10.61 2.20
C GLY A 57 0.76 9.19 2.43
N VAL A 58 0.32 8.24 1.60
CA VAL A 58 0.77 6.84 1.71
C VAL A 58 2.23 6.70 1.31
N THR A 59 2.68 7.38 0.26
CA THR A 59 4.10 7.37 -0.13
C THR A 59 4.99 7.94 0.97
N LEU A 60 4.64 9.11 1.52
CA LEU A 60 5.39 9.72 2.61
C LEU A 60 5.38 8.82 3.85
N GLY A 61 4.24 8.21 4.17
CA GLY A 61 4.15 7.23 5.26
C GLY A 61 5.08 6.04 5.06
N CYS A 62 5.14 5.47 3.85
CA CYS A 62 6.04 4.38 3.47
C CYS A 62 7.51 4.80 3.60
N MET A 63 7.88 5.96 3.04
CA MET A 63 9.24 6.49 3.15
C MET A 63 9.65 6.72 4.61
N ILE A 64 8.77 7.28 5.44
CA ILE A 64 9.04 7.53 6.86
C ILE A 64 9.16 6.22 7.62
N ALA A 65 8.27 5.24 7.39
CA ALA A 65 8.38 3.94 8.04
C ALA A 65 9.67 3.20 7.65
N ASN A 66 10.06 3.28 6.38
CA ASN A 66 11.30 2.68 5.89
C ASN A 66 12.56 3.38 6.42
N LEU A 67 12.50 4.66 6.82
CA LEU A 67 13.64 5.32 7.48
C LEU A 67 14.00 4.65 8.81
N PHE A 68 13.04 4.01 9.48
CA PHE A 68 13.25 3.27 10.71
C PHE A 68 13.51 1.76 10.49
N SER A 69 13.57 1.32 9.22
CA SER A 69 13.81 -0.06 8.77
C SER A 69 15.28 -0.28 8.36
N PHE A 70 15.54 -1.05 7.30
CA PHE A 70 16.84 -1.52 6.80
C PHE A 70 17.69 -0.46 6.05
N GLY A 71 17.54 0.82 6.38
CA GLY A 71 18.42 1.91 5.94
C GLY A 71 17.88 2.79 4.82
N ILE A 72 18.69 3.77 4.38
CA ILE A 72 18.29 4.81 3.41
C ILE A 72 17.94 4.23 2.03
N ILE A 73 18.47 3.05 1.69
CA ILE A 73 18.21 2.38 0.41
C ILE A 73 16.74 1.93 0.31
N ASP A 74 16.19 1.36 1.39
CA ASP A 74 14.79 0.91 1.49
C ASP A 74 13.80 2.08 1.38
N VAL A 75 14.23 3.29 1.76
CA VAL A 75 13.43 4.52 1.62
C VAL A 75 13.28 4.93 0.16
N PHE A 76 14.36 4.89 -0.60
CA PHE A 76 14.34 5.29 -2.02
C PHE A 76 13.75 4.20 -2.91
N VAL A 77 14.14 2.94 -2.67
CA VAL A 77 13.68 1.80 -3.47
C VAL A 77 12.25 1.41 -3.09
N GLY A 78 11.95 1.24 -1.81
CA GLY A 78 10.61 0.92 -1.31
C GLY A 78 9.61 2.08 -1.48
N GLY A 79 9.99 3.30 -1.10
CA GLY A 79 9.12 4.47 -1.28
C GLY A 79 8.92 4.85 -2.75
N GLY A 80 9.97 4.79 -3.56
CA GLY A 80 9.92 5.09 -4.99
C GLY A 80 9.10 4.06 -5.78
N SER A 81 9.29 2.76 -5.50
CA SER A 81 8.47 1.71 -6.09
C SER A 81 7.00 1.89 -5.69
N THR A 82 6.71 2.06 -4.40
CA THR A 82 5.34 2.29 -3.91
C THR A 82 4.68 3.46 -4.61
N LEU A 83 5.36 4.61 -4.75
CA LEU A 83 4.82 5.77 -5.47
C LEU A 83 4.47 5.45 -6.92
N VAL A 84 5.40 4.83 -7.66
CA VAL A 84 5.20 4.54 -9.09
C VAL A 84 4.08 3.51 -9.27
N PHE A 85 4.11 2.40 -8.52
CA PHE A 85 3.10 1.35 -8.63
C PHE A 85 1.74 1.81 -8.13
N LEU A 86 1.68 2.67 -7.10
CA LEU A 86 0.42 3.26 -6.63
C LEU A 86 -0.18 4.21 -7.65
N ILE A 87 0.61 5.11 -8.25
CA ILE A 87 0.15 6.02 -9.30
C ILE A 87 -0.35 5.24 -10.51
N LEU A 88 0.43 4.27 -10.99
CA LEU A 88 0.06 3.43 -12.13
C LEU A 88 -1.19 2.60 -11.82
N GLY A 89 -1.26 2.01 -10.64
CA GLY A 89 -2.39 1.21 -10.19
C GLY A 89 -3.68 2.04 -10.12
N VAL A 90 -3.62 3.23 -9.52
CA VAL A 90 -4.77 4.15 -9.51
C VAL A 90 -5.12 4.58 -10.92
N TYR A 91 -4.14 4.94 -11.77
CA TYR A 91 -4.41 5.38 -13.13
C TYR A 91 -5.07 4.29 -14.00
N PHE A 92 -4.56 3.06 -13.96
CA PHE A 92 -5.07 1.97 -14.79
C PHE A 92 -6.35 1.32 -14.25
N PHE A 93 -6.47 1.16 -12.93
CA PHE A 93 -7.55 0.37 -12.34
C PHE A 93 -8.71 1.19 -11.81
N ARG A 94 -8.57 2.51 -11.61
CA ARG A 94 -9.67 3.37 -11.14
C ARG A 94 -10.91 3.33 -12.03
N LYS A 95 -10.77 3.10 -13.34
CA LYS A 95 -11.91 2.91 -14.25
C LYS A 95 -12.80 1.71 -13.90
N TYR A 96 -12.26 0.71 -13.22
CA TYR A 96 -12.98 -0.51 -12.83
C TYR A 96 -13.63 -0.41 -11.44
N MET A 97 -13.59 0.76 -10.78
CA MET A 97 -14.13 0.98 -9.44
C MET A 97 -15.65 0.72 -9.33
N HIS A 98 -16.37 0.72 -10.44
CA HIS A 98 -17.82 0.46 -10.46
C HIS A 98 -18.16 -1.01 -10.76
N GLU A 99 -17.17 -1.84 -11.04
CA GLU A 99 -17.36 -3.24 -11.37
C GLU A 99 -16.95 -4.15 -10.20
N TYR A 100 -17.71 -5.20 -9.95
CA TYR A 100 -17.45 -6.15 -8.88
C TYR A 100 -17.21 -7.56 -9.42
N LEU A 101 -16.35 -8.31 -8.72
CA LEU A 101 -16.08 -9.73 -8.90
C LEU A 101 -16.71 -10.53 -7.75
N PHE A 102 -16.82 -11.85 -7.94
CA PHE A 102 -17.37 -12.79 -6.96
C PHE A 102 -18.74 -12.36 -6.43
N ASN A 103 -19.71 -12.15 -7.33
CA ASN A 103 -21.09 -11.84 -6.97
C ASN A 103 -21.26 -10.57 -6.10
N GLY A 104 -20.33 -9.61 -6.19
CA GLY A 104 -20.38 -8.35 -5.42
C GLY A 104 -19.49 -8.30 -4.18
N LEU A 105 -18.70 -9.35 -3.89
CA LEU A 105 -17.84 -9.38 -2.70
C LEU A 105 -16.60 -8.48 -2.81
N ILE A 106 -15.98 -8.38 -3.99
CA ILE A 106 -14.70 -7.68 -4.17
C ILE A 106 -14.79 -6.74 -5.38
N ASN A 107 -14.30 -5.52 -5.23
CA ASN A 107 -14.20 -4.56 -6.33
C ASN A 107 -13.14 -5.02 -7.35
N LYS A 108 -13.45 -4.97 -8.65
CA LYS A 108 -12.51 -5.34 -9.73
C LYS A 108 -11.24 -4.51 -9.68
N ALA A 109 -11.36 -3.22 -9.42
CA ALA A 109 -10.20 -2.33 -9.32
C ALA A 109 -9.25 -2.77 -8.21
N PHE A 110 -9.79 -3.14 -7.05
CA PHE A 110 -8.99 -3.55 -5.90
C PHE A 110 -8.35 -4.91 -6.09
N PHE A 111 -9.05 -5.85 -6.74
CA PHE A 111 -8.50 -7.16 -7.07
C PHE A 111 -7.33 -7.05 -8.05
N TYR A 112 -7.48 -6.28 -9.14
CA TYR A 112 -6.38 -6.08 -10.10
C TYR A 112 -5.23 -5.30 -9.49
N PHE A 113 -5.52 -4.30 -8.64
CA PHE A 113 -4.48 -3.58 -7.91
C PHE A 113 -3.72 -4.50 -6.96
N ALA A 114 -4.40 -5.38 -6.23
CA ALA A 114 -3.74 -6.34 -5.33
C ALA A 114 -2.77 -7.27 -6.08
N ILE A 115 -3.17 -7.77 -7.25
CA ILE A 115 -2.28 -8.58 -8.09
C ILE A 115 -1.10 -7.75 -8.59
N PHE A 116 -1.36 -6.56 -9.14
CA PHE A 116 -0.33 -5.69 -9.70
C PHE A 116 0.71 -5.26 -8.65
N PHE A 117 0.25 -4.89 -7.46
CA PHE A 117 1.09 -4.45 -6.35
C PHE A 117 1.80 -5.62 -5.65
N SER A 118 1.18 -6.81 -5.60
CA SER A 118 1.89 -8.02 -5.15
C SER A 118 3.05 -8.38 -6.10
N LEU A 119 2.86 -8.21 -7.41
CA LEU A 119 3.94 -8.42 -8.40
C LEU A 119 5.06 -7.38 -8.29
N SER A 120 4.78 -6.15 -7.83
CA SER A 120 5.82 -5.14 -7.64
C SER A 120 6.78 -5.44 -6.48
N MET A 121 6.44 -6.38 -5.60
CA MET A 121 7.29 -6.88 -4.51
C MET A 121 8.61 -7.52 -4.99
N VAL A 122 8.75 -7.79 -6.31
CA VAL A 122 10.03 -8.17 -6.93
C VAL A 122 11.13 -7.15 -6.60
N THR A 123 10.79 -5.86 -6.55
CA THR A 123 11.76 -4.78 -6.27
C THR A 123 12.34 -4.88 -4.86
N ILE A 124 11.47 -5.09 -3.87
CA ILE A 124 11.84 -5.27 -2.46
C ILE A 124 12.57 -6.60 -2.24
N ALA A 125 12.14 -7.67 -2.92
CA ALA A 125 12.84 -8.96 -2.87
C ALA A 125 14.24 -8.91 -3.48
N ALA A 126 14.44 -8.12 -4.55
CA ALA A 126 15.75 -7.88 -5.14
C ALA A 126 16.67 -7.12 -4.18
N GLU A 127 16.13 -6.12 -3.47
CA GLU A 127 16.87 -5.41 -2.43
C GLU A 127 17.30 -6.33 -1.29
N LEU A 128 16.38 -7.15 -0.76
CA LEU A 128 16.68 -8.13 0.29
C LEU A 128 17.68 -9.20 -0.15
N TYR A 129 17.65 -9.61 -1.42
CA TYR A 129 18.66 -10.50 -1.98
C TYR A 129 20.05 -9.84 -1.98
N LEU A 130 20.14 -8.57 -2.36
CA LEU A 130 21.40 -7.83 -2.42
C LEU A 130 21.96 -7.47 -1.05
N VAL A 131 21.11 -7.06 -0.11
CA VAL A 131 21.51 -6.57 1.22
C VAL A 131 21.65 -7.71 2.23
N ALA A 132 20.67 -8.62 2.29
CA ALA A 132 20.60 -9.68 3.30
C ALA A 132 21.03 -11.06 2.79
N LYS A 133 21.39 -11.21 1.50
CA LYS A 133 21.70 -12.49 0.84
C LYS A 133 20.61 -13.55 1.00
N ALA A 134 19.38 -13.13 1.27
CA ALA A 134 18.23 -14.01 1.43
C ALA A 134 17.80 -14.59 0.07
N PRO A 135 17.30 -15.83 -0.01
CA PRO A 135 16.94 -16.46 -1.29
C PRO A 135 15.84 -15.68 -2.03
N PHE A 136 16.21 -15.07 -3.17
CA PHE A 136 15.36 -14.15 -3.93
C PHE A 136 13.95 -14.69 -4.21
N PHE A 137 13.85 -15.89 -4.79
CA PHE A 137 12.57 -16.48 -5.15
C PHE A 137 11.68 -16.77 -3.94
N LEU A 138 12.27 -17.19 -2.83
CA LEU A 138 11.52 -17.54 -1.63
C LEU A 138 11.04 -16.28 -0.92
N THR A 139 11.92 -15.29 -0.76
CA THR A 139 11.55 -13.97 -0.22
C THR A 139 10.49 -13.31 -1.08
N TRP A 140 10.66 -13.28 -2.41
CA TRP A 140 9.67 -12.71 -3.31
C TRP A 140 8.31 -13.41 -3.18
N PHE A 141 8.29 -14.75 -3.16
CA PHE A 141 7.04 -15.48 -3.06
C PHE A 141 6.34 -15.24 -1.72
N THR A 142 7.08 -15.25 -0.60
CA THR A 142 6.48 -15.03 0.72
C THR A 142 5.96 -13.59 0.90
N THR A 143 6.70 -12.58 0.41
CA THR A 143 6.27 -11.18 0.49
C THR A 143 5.13 -10.88 -0.48
N ALA A 144 5.19 -11.40 -1.71
CA ALA A 144 4.11 -11.25 -2.69
C ALA A 144 2.79 -11.86 -2.16
N VAL A 145 2.85 -13.05 -1.54
CA VAL A 145 1.66 -13.69 -0.95
C VAL A 145 1.13 -12.90 0.25
N GLY A 146 2.00 -12.41 1.13
CA GLY A 146 1.58 -11.58 2.26
C GLY A 146 0.92 -10.28 1.83
N GLU A 147 1.49 -9.61 0.85
CA GLU A 147 0.95 -8.35 0.29
C GLU A 147 -0.33 -8.56 -0.52
N PHE A 148 -0.42 -9.67 -1.25
CA PHE A 148 -1.68 -10.03 -1.88
C PHE A 148 -2.78 -10.25 -0.85
N ALA A 149 -2.49 -10.96 0.24
CA ALA A 149 -3.45 -11.18 1.31
C ALA A 149 -3.84 -9.87 2.02
N SER A 150 -2.87 -8.99 2.31
CA SER A 150 -3.11 -7.70 2.98
C SER A 150 -4.03 -6.82 2.14
N LEU A 151 -3.77 -6.72 0.84
CA LEU A 151 -4.54 -5.90 -0.09
C LEU A 151 -5.93 -6.48 -0.38
N ILE A 152 -6.10 -7.80 -0.43
CA ILE A 152 -7.44 -8.39 -0.58
C ILE A 152 -8.29 -8.12 0.66
N ILE A 153 -7.73 -8.32 1.87
CA ILE A 153 -8.42 -8.00 3.12
C ILE A 153 -8.70 -6.49 3.20
N GLY A 154 -7.74 -5.65 2.81
CA GLY A 154 -7.86 -4.20 2.68
C GLY A 154 -8.97 -3.77 1.75
N GLY A 155 -9.06 -4.36 0.56
CA GLY A 155 -10.07 -4.04 -0.43
C GLY A 155 -11.47 -4.36 0.07
N ILE A 156 -11.66 -5.51 0.72
CA ILE A 156 -12.95 -5.89 1.32
C ILE A 156 -13.32 -4.93 2.47
N LEU A 157 -12.36 -4.62 3.34
CA LEU A 157 -12.58 -3.73 4.48
C LEU A 157 -12.94 -2.32 4.01
N MET A 158 -12.21 -1.79 3.03
CA MET A 158 -12.41 -0.46 2.47
C MET A 158 -13.71 -0.34 1.70
N ASP A 159 -14.11 -1.36 0.94
CA ASP A 159 -15.41 -1.37 0.27
C ASP A 159 -16.57 -1.34 1.27
N LYS A 160 -16.46 -2.11 2.36
CA LYS A 160 -17.43 -2.07 3.47
C LYS A 160 -17.40 -0.72 4.21
N LEU A 161 -16.23 -0.14 4.39
CA LEU A 161 -16.07 1.16 5.03
C LEU A 161 -16.71 2.25 4.18
N ASN A 162 -16.49 2.24 2.86
CA ASN A 162 -17.08 3.21 1.92
C ASN A 162 -18.61 3.14 1.88
N LYS A 163 -19.19 1.95 2.05
CA LYS A 163 -20.65 1.77 2.18
C LYS A 163 -21.22 2.36 3.49
N ARG A 164 -20.40 2.57 4.52
CA ARG A 164 -20.80 3.07 5.85
C ARG A 164 -20.44 4.55 6.05
N ILE A 165 -19.30 4.96 5.54
CA ILE A 165 -18.72 6.29 5.63
C ILE A 165 -18.43 6.69 4.19
N ASP A 166 -19.14 7.69 3.69
CA ASP A 166 -18.99 8.18 2.32
C ASP A 166 -17.60 8.82 2.14
N LEU A 167 -16.59 8.00 1.82
CA LEU A 167 -15.19 8.42 1.68
C LEU A 167 -14.99 9.37 0.48
N GLY A 168 -16.01 9.51 -0.37
CA GLY A 168 -16.04 10.40 -1.52
C GLY A 168 -16.36 11.87 -1.21
N LYS A 169 -16.92 12.19 -0.04
CA LYS A 169 -17.23 13.58 0.36
C LYS A 169 -15.96 14.35 0.76
#